data_AF-A0A7X0KM42-F1
#
_entry.id   AF-A0A7X0KM42-F1
#
_cell.length_a   1.000
_cell.length_b   1.000
_cell.length_c   1.000
_cell.angle_alpha   90.00
_cell.angle_beta   90.00
_cell.angle_gamma   90.00
#
_symmetry.space_group_name_H-M   'P 1'
#
loop_
_entity.id
_entity.type
_entity.pdbx_description
1 polymer ?
#
loop_
_entity_poly.entity_id
_entity_poly.type
_entity_poly.pdbx_seq_one_letter_code
_entity_poly.pdbx_strand_id
1 'polypeptide(L)'
;MIPSASDWLLGFQRPDWLRSVNIDAEELAQDSARRFGGDASLYLPLHGWFLATSSWCDGIEHLLFRHHSFGVFEAETRFGPVLQSDSGTTVPTRIVAERHVQTVVGSIPPAIDVLRRIKAERWMLQATSPRKLGLD
;
A
#
# COMPACT_ATOMS: atom_id res chain seq x y z
N MET A 1 15.98 -9.99 16.79
CA MET A 1 14.87 -9.03 16.92
C MET A 1 14.27 -8.86 15.53
N ILE A 2 12.96 -9.01 15.38
CA ILE A 2 12.26 -8.77 14.11
C ILE A 2 11.70 -7.34 14.19
N PRO A 3 12.09 -6.41 13.30
CA PRO A 3 11.55 -5.05 13.32
C PRO A 3 10.07 -5.04 12.93
N SER A 4 9.28 -4.24 13.64
CA SER A 4 7.88 -3.91 13.32
C SER A 4 7.80 -2.80 12.28
N ALA A 5 6.61 -2.56 11.70
CA ALA A 5 6.42 -1.45 10.77
C ALA A 5 6.73 -0.08 11.40
N SER A 6 6.36 0.12 12.67
CA SER A 6 6.69 1.35 13.41
C SER A 6 8.20 1.60 13.49
N ASP A 7 9.04 0.55 13.56
CA ASP A 7 10.50 0.70 13.59
C ASP A 7 11.06 1.27 12.29
N TRP A 8 10.40 1.03 11.14
CA TRP A 8 10.76 1.64 9.85
C TRP A 8 10.42 3.13 9.79
N LEU A 9 9.48 3.60 10.61
CA LEU A 9 8.99 4.98 10.58
C LEU A 9 9.68 5.89 11.63
N LEU A 10 10.60 5.35 12.42
CA LEU A 10 11.37 6.14 13.38
C LEU A 10 12.20 7.22 12.67
N GLY A 11 11.88 8.49 12.96
CA GLY A 11 12.54 9.64 12.33
C GLY A 11 12.15 9.83 10.85
N PHE A 12 11.06 9.22 10.40
CA PHE A 12 10.56 9.38 9.04
C PHE A 12 10.19 10.84 8.74
N GLN A 13 10.66 11.35 7.61
CA GLN A 13 10.37 12.71 7.16
C GLN A 13 9.12 12.76 6.30
N ARG A 14 7.97 13.05 6.95
CA ARG A 14 6.68 13.14 6.28
C ARG A 14 6.70 14.16 5.13
N PRO A 15 6.31 13.77 3.90
CA PRO A 15 6.16 14.72 2.82
C PRO A 15 4.95 15.64 3.02
N ASP A 16 5.07 16.89 2.60
CA ASP A 16 4.01 17.91 2.71
C ASP A 16 2.73 17.58 1.91
N TRP A 17 2.87 16.74 0.88
CA TRP A 17 1.74 16.26 0.08
C TRP A 17 0.95 15.15 0.76
N LEU A 18 1.51 14.46 1.77
CA LEU A 18 0.79 13.44 2.52
C LEU A 18 -0.07 14.11 3.58
N ARG A 19 -1.35 14.29 3.24
CA ARG A 19 -2.34 14.98 4.07
C ARG A 19 -3.25 13.97 4.75
N SER A 20 -3.73 14.32 5.94
CA SER A 20 -4.76 13.53 6.62
C SER A 20 -6.07 13.66 5.87
N VAL A 21 -6.60 12.53 5.42
CA VAL A 21 -7.95 12.40 4.86
C VAL A 21 -8.64 11.29 5.64
N ASN A 22 -9.92 11.44 5.94
CA ASN A 22 -10.69 10.31 6.44
C ASN A 22 -10.91 9.37 5.26
N ILE A 23 -10.38 8.14 5.33
CA ILE A 23 -10.36 7.22 4.22
C ILE A 23 -11.12 5.96 4.63
N ASP A 24 -12.24 5.69 3.96
CA ASP A 24 -13.05 4.50 4.19
C ASP A 24 -13.04 3.59 2.95
N ALA A 25 -12.84 2.28 3.17
CA ALA A 25 -12.81 1.29 2.11
C ALA A 25 -14.18 1.13 1.43
N GLU A 26 -15.28 1.27 2.17
CA GLU A 26 -16.63 1.14 1.61
C GLU A 26 -16.97 2.33 0.70
N GLU A 27 -16.70 3.56 1.14
CA GLU A 27 -16.84 4.75 0.31
C GLU A 27 -16.02 4.66 -0.98
N LEU A 28 -14.75 4.25 -0.88
CA LEU A 28 -13.89 4.05 -2.06
C LEU A 28 -14.44 2.98 -3.01
N ALA A 29 -14.99 1.89 -2.48
CA ALA A 29 -15.58 0.83 -3.27
C ALA A 29 -16.84 1.29 -4.02
N GLN A 30 -17.68 2.11 -3.37
CA GLN A 30 -18.85 2.73 -4.00
C GLN A 30 -18.44 3.71 -5.11
N ASP A 31 -17.39 4.51 -4.88
CA ASP A 31 -16.80 5.40 -5.90
C ASP A 31 -16.30 4.60 -7.11
N SER A 32 -15.60 3.48 -6.87
CA SER A 32 -15.11 2.59 -7.92
C SER A 32 -16.24 1.96 -8.70
N ALA A 33 -17.31 1.49 -8.05
CA ALA A 33 -18.50 0.97 -8.73
C ALA A 33 -19.18 2.03 -9.59
N ARG A 34 -19.32 3.27 -9.10
CA ARG A 34 -19.85 4.39 -9.90
C ARG A 34 -18.99 4.70 -11.13
N ARG A 35 -17.67 4.51 -11.04
CA ARG A 35 -16.73 4.87 -12.11
C ARG A 35 -16.52 3.76 -13.14
N PHE A 36 -16.40 2.52 -12.68
CA PHE A 36 -16.00 1.38 -13.51
C PHE A 36 -17.13 0.38 -13.76
N GLY A 37 -18.30 0.57 -13.13
CA GLY A 37 -19.45 -0.32 -13.21
C GLY A 37 -19.37 -1.47 -12.21
N GLY A 38 -20.37 -2.36 -12.24
CA GLY A 38 -20.45 -3.49 -11.30
C GLY A 38 -20.89 -3.06 -9.89
N ASP A 39 -20.75 -3.98 -8.94
CA ASP A 39 -21.12 -3.78 -7.54
C ASP A 39 -19.91 -3.37 -6.68
N ALA A 40 -20.13 -2.62 -5.60
CA ALA A 40 -19.07 -2.17 -4.69
C ALA A 40 -18.28 -3.35 -4.07
N SER A 41 -18.94 -4.49 -3.83
CA SER A 41 -18.29 -5.71 -3.31
C SER A 41 -17.16 -6.22 -4.19
N LEU A 42 -17.17 -5.93 -5.50
CA LEU A 42 -16.07 -6.27 -6.41
C LEU A 42 -14.76 -5.55 -6.04
N TYR A 43 -14.86 -4.30 -5.58
CA TYR A 43 -13.71 -3.43 -5.32
C TYR A 43 -13.28 -3.41 -3.86
N LEU A 44 -14.21 -3.71 -2.94
CA LEU A 44 -13.98 -3.66 -1.51
C LEU A 44 -12.72 -4.44 -1.05
N PRO A 45 -12.44 -5.67 -1.53
CA PRO A 45 -11.23 -6.39 -1.14
C PRO A 45 -9.93 -5.66 -1.50
N LEU A 46 -9.89 -4.98 -2.65
CA LEU A 46 -8.74 -4.20 -3.09
C LEU A 46 -8.55 -2.97 -2.21
N HIS A 47 -9.60 -2.20 -1.97
CA HIS A 47 -9.52 -1.00 -1.12
C HIS A 47 -9.15 -1.37 0.32
N GLY A 48 -9.77 -2.40 0.89
CA GLY A 48 -9.44 -2.89 2.21
C GLY A 48 -7.99 -3.36 2.33
N TRP A 49 -7.44 -4.00 1.29
CA TRP A 49 -6.04 -4.42 1.29
C TRP A 49 -5.06 -3.24 1.34
N PHE A 50 -5.27 -2.17 0.58
CA PHE A 50 -4.41 -0.98 0.67
C PHE A 50 -4.44 -0.37 2.08
N LEU A 51 -5.63 -0.24 2.67
CA LEU A 51 -5.83 0.42 3.96
C LEU A 51 -5.48 -0.44 5.17
N ALA A 52 -5.40 -1.78 5.03
CA ALA A 52 -5.05 -2.70 6.12
C ALA A 52 -3.71 -2.40 6.80
N THR A 53 -2.85 -1.62 6.16
CA THR A 53 -1.60 -1.11 6.72
C THR A 53 -1.80 -0.23 7.96
N SER A 54 -3.00 0.32 8.20
CA SER A 54 -3.34 1.09 9.41
C SER A 54 -3.21 0.27 10.69
N SER A 55 -3.26 -1.07 10.59
CA SER A 55 -3.03 -1.97 11.73
C SER A 55 -1.55 -2.17 12.06
N TRP A 56 -0.63 -1.67 11.24
CA TRP A 56 0.81 -1.92 11.38
C TRP A 56 1.52 -0.84 12.19
N CYS A 57 1.04 0.38 12.13
CA CYS A 57 1.57 1.54 12.85
C CYS A 57 0.51 2.63 12.95
N ASP A 58 0.65 3.49 13.96
CA ASP A 58 -0.22 4.64 14.16
C ASP A 58 0.13 5.78 13.18
N GLY A 59 -0.88 6.56 12.80
CA GLY A 59 -0.71 7.75 11.94
C GLY A 59 -0.73 7.45 10.45
N ILE A 60 -0.91 8.50 9.64
CA ILE A 60 -1.13 8.42 8.19
C ILE A 60 0.08 7.91 7.40
N GLU A 61 1.24 7.84 8.03
CA GLU A 61 2.48 7.32 7.50
C GLU A 61 2.36 5.83 7.11
N HIS A 62 1.41 5.10 7.71
CA HIS A 62 1.10 3.72 7.32
C HIS A 62 0.81 3.56 5.82
N LEU A 63 0.26 4.61 5.19
CA LEU A 63 -0.10 4.60 3.77
C LEU A 63 1.13 4.31 2.90
N LEU A 64 2.32 4.72 3.35
CA LEU A 64 3.57 4.60 2.60
C LEU A 64 4.02 3.16 2.35
N PHE A 65 3.50 2.18 3.09
CA PHE A 65 3.81 0.77 2.86
C PHE A 65 3.20 0.22 1.56
N ARG A 66 2.10 0.81 1.07
CA ARG A 66 1.40 0.33 -0.14
C ARG A 66 1.01 1.43 -1.13
N HIS A 67 0.92 2.69 -0.72
CA HIS A 67 0.42 3.79 -1.57
C HIS A 67 1.53 4.42 -2.41
N HIS A 68 2.22 3.58 -3.19
CA HIS A 68 3.23 3.95 -4.16
C HIS A 68 3.18 2.99 -5.35
N SER A 69 3.90 3.31 -6.42
CA SER A 69 4.00 2.49 -7.64
C SER A 69 4.15 0.98 -7.41
N PHE A 70 5.06 0.53 -6.52
CA PHE A 70 5.20 -0.91 -6.24
C PHE A 70 3.96 -1.55 -5.61
N GLY A 71 3.22 -0.86 -4.75
CA GLY A 71 1.98 -1.41 -4.18
C GLY A 71 0.87 -1.57 -5.21
N VAL A 72 0.87 -0.75 -6.28
CA VAL A 72 -0.04 -0.95 -7.43
C VAL A 72 0.29 -2.25 -8.17
N PHE A 73 1.58 -2.53 -8.41
CA PHE A 73 2.00 -3.80 -9.03
C PHE A 73 1.74 -5.01 -8.12
N GLU A 74 1.95 -4.86 -6.81
CA GLU A 74 1.61 -5.90 -5.83
C GLU A 74 0.10 -6.16 -5.77
N ALA A 75 -0.74 -5.12 -5.90
CA ALA A 75 -2.18 -5.29 -5.98
C ALA A 75 -2.56 -6.18 -7.17
N GLU A 76 -2.01 -5.93 -8.36
CA GLU A 76 -2.26 -6.78 -9.52
C GLU A 76 -1.78 -8.22 -9.30
N THR A 77 -0.60 -8.41 -8.70
CA THR A 77 -0.09 -9.74 -8.38
C THR A 77 -1.03 -10.49 -7.42
N ARG A 78 -1.61 -9.76 -6.46
CA ARG A 78 -2.50 -10.32 -5.43
C ARG A 78 -3.89 -10.64 -5.95
N PHE A 79 -4.50 -9.74 -6.72
CA PHE A 79 -5.90 -9.85 -7.15
C PHE A 79 -6.04 -10.36 -8.58
N GLY A 80 -4.92 -10.58 -9.27
CA GLY A 80 -4.88 -10.91 -10.69
C GLY A 80 -4.95 -9.67 -11.59
N PRO A 81 -4.78 -9.84 -12.91
CA PRO A 81 -4.77 -8.74 -13.87
C PRO A 81 -6.14 -8.05 -14.02
N VAL A 82 -7.23 -8.75 -13.70
CA VAL A 82 -8.61 -8.29 -13.89
C VAL A 82 -9.43 -8.64 -12.65
N LEU A 83 -10.14 -7.65 -12.12
CA LEU A 83 -11.24 -7.86 -11.18
C LEU A 83 -12.48 -8.22 -11.98
N GLN A 84 -13.10 -9.35 -11.65
CA GLN A 84 -14.28 -9.85 -12.34
C GLN A 84 -15.42 -10.15 -11.37
N SER A 85 -16.63 -9.69 -11.71
CA SER A 85 -17.86 -10.08 -11.01
C SER A 85 -18.56 -11.23 -11.73
N ASP A 86 -19.39 -11.96 -10.97
CA ASP A 86 -20.27 -13.00 -11.51
C ASP A 86 -21.31 -12.42 -12.48
N SER A 87 -21.62 -11.13 -12.37
CA SER A 87 -22.51 -10.39 -13.29
C SER A 87 -21.85 -9.99 -14.61
N GLY A 88 -20.58 -10.37 -14.84
CA GLY A 88 -19.86 -10.15 -16.10
C GLY A 88 -19.11 -8.82 -16.20
N THR A 89 -19.10 -8.00 -15.14
CA THR A 89 -18.23 -6.82 -15.09
C THR A 89 -16.78 -7.25 -14.99
N THR A 90 -15.92 -6.70 -15.84
CA THR A 90 -14.48 -6.97 -15.87
C THR A 90 -13.71 -5.66 -15.91
N VAL A 91 -12.82 -5.45 -14.94
CA VAL A 91 -12.06 -4.20 -14.80
C VAL A 91 -10.59 -4.52 -14.53
N PRO A 92 -9.63 -3.92 -15.26
CA PRO A 92 -8.21 -4.12 -14.97
C PRO A 92 -7.86 -3.68 -13.55
N THR A 93 -7.23 -4.58 -12.79
CA THR A 93 -6.89 -4.34 -11.37
C THR A 93 -6.01 -3.11 -11.19
N ARG A 94 -5.03 -2.91 -12.09
CA ARG A 94 -4.13 -1.75 -12.04
C ARG A 94 -4.86 -0.42 -12.10
N ILE A 95 -5.89 -0.29 -12.94
CA ILE A 95 -6.62 0.99 -13.08
C ILE A 95 -7.35 1.33 -11.77
N VAL A 96 -7.92 0.34 -11.10
CA VAL A 96 -8.58 0.54 -9.79
C VAL A 96 -7.54 0.85 -8.72
N ALA A 97 -6.41 0.16 -8.70
CA ALA A 97 -5.31 0.39 -7.77
C ALA A 97 -4.66 1.78 -7.94
N GLU A 98 -4.39 2.20 -9.17
CA GLU A 98 -3.90 3.55 -9.48
C GLU A 98 -4.89 4.61 -9.02
N ARG A 99 -6.19 4.39 -9.27
CA ARG A 99 -7.23 5.30 -8.83
C ARG A 99 -7.32 5.37 -7.31
N HIS A 100 -7.22 4.23 -6.62
CA HIS A 100 -7.15 4.17 -5.15
C HIS A 100 -6.04 5.09 -4.64
N VAL A 101 -4.81 4.86 -5.10
CA VAL A 101 -3.63 5.58 -4.62
C VAL A 101 -3.77 7.08 -4.90
N GLN A 102 -4.21 7.46 -6.11
CA GLN A 102 -4.47 8.86 -6.44
C GLN A 102 -5.54 9.52 -5.57
N THR A 103 -6.63 8.82 -5.24
CA THR A 103 -7.67 9.36 -4.35
C THR A 103 -7.14 9.56 -2.94
N VAL A 104 -6.34 8.62 -2.43
CA VAL A 104 -5.89 8.61 -1.03
C VAL A 104 -4.69 9.54 -0.78
N VAL A 105 -3.68 9.55 -1.66
CA VAL A 105 -2.47 10.37 -1.47
C VAL A 105 -2.27 11.47 -2.53
N GLY A 106 -3.23 11.66 -3.44
CA GLY A 106 -3.25 12.75 -4.44
C GLY A 106 -2.39 12.52 -5.68
N SER A 107 -1.44 11.58 -5.65
CA SER A 107 -0.59 11.20 -6.78
C SER A 107 -0.14 9.74 -6.63
N ILE A 108 0.61 9.20 -7.59
CA ILE A 108 1.24 7.87 -7.43
C ILE A 108 2.73 8.09 -7.21
N PRO A 109 3.22 8.12 -5.96
CA PRO A 109 4.63 8.34 -5.71
C PRO A 109 5.46 7.14 -6.22
N PRO A 110 6.66 7.40 -6.79
CA PRO A 110 7.66 6.35 -6.99
C PRO A 110 8.01 5.70 -5.65
N ALA A 111 8.16 4.37 -5.62
CA ALA A 111 8.52 3.66 -4.38
C ALA A 111 9.87 4.17 -3.81
N ILE A 112 10.81 4.51 -4.69
CA ILE A 112 12.12 5.04 -4.30
C ILE A 112 12.02 6.38 -3.56
N ASP A 113 11.06 7.24 -3.90
CA ASP A 113 10.88 8.54 -3.25
C ASP A 113 10.32 8.40 -1.83
N VAL A 114 9.54 7.34 -1.60
CA VAL A 114 9.08 6.93 -0.27
C VAL A 114 10.26 6.35 0.53
N LEU A 115 10.99 5.39 -0.03
CA LEU A 115 12.10 4.71 0.64
C LEU A 115 13.24 5.67 1.03
N ARG A 116 13.52 6.70 0.24
CA ARG A 116 14.54 7.73 0.54
C ARG A 116 14.25 8.54 1.81
N ARG A 117 13.02 8.51 2.32
CA ARG A 117 12.60 9.23 3.52
C ARG A 117 12.71 8.39 4.79
N ILE A 118 12.99 7.10 4.66
CA ILE A 118 13.23 6.20 5.77
C ILE A 118 14.66 6.43 6.28
N LYS A 119 14.79 6.66 7.58
CA LYS A 119 16.10 6.78 8.22
C LYS A 119 16.74 5.40 8.31
N ALA A 120 18.00 5.30 7.87
CA ALA A 120 18.74 4.06 7.99
C ALA A 120 18.98 3.71 9.46
N GLU A 121 18.54 2.52 9.86
CA GLU A 121 18.71 1.99 11.21
C GLU A 121 19.72 0.83 11.24
N ARG A 122 20.36 0.61 12.40
CA ARG A 122 21.48 -0.35 12.52
C ARG A 122 21.10 -1.77 12.07
N TRP A 123 19.87 -2.19 12.32
CA TRP A 123 19.38 -3.52 11.98
C TRP A 123 19.20 -3.73 10.47
N MET A 124 19.06 -2.66 9.66
CA MET A 124 18.96 -2.75 8.20
C MET A 124 20.31 -3.13 7.54
N LEU A 125 21.42 -2.79 8.20
CA LEU A 125 22.78 -2.93 7.68
C LEU A 125 23.51 -4.17 8.22
N GLN A 126 22.89 -4.91 9.14
CA GLN A 126 23.49 -6.09 9.75
C GLN A 126 23.21 -7.34 8.91
N ALA A 127 24.14 -7.68 8.02
CA ALA A 127 24.28 -9.05 7.56
C ALA A 127 24.96 -9.86 8.68
N THR A 128 24.24 -10.79 9.32
CA THR A 128 24.89 -11.73 10.24
C THR A 128 25.79 -12.65 9.43
N SER A 129 27.10 -12.68 9.73
CA SER A 129 27.99 -13.56 8.98
C SER A 129 27.62 -15.03 9.22
N PRO A 130 27.69 -15.92 8.22
CA PRO A 130 27.39 -17.34 8.37
C PRO A 130 28.17 -17.98 9.54
N ARG A 131 29.44 -17.59 9.68
CA ARG A 131 30.32 -17.98 10.79
C ARG A 131 29.78 -17.62 12.18
N LYS A 132 29.07 -16.51 12.35
CA LYS A 132 28.42 -16.14 13.63
C LYS A 132 27.17 -16.96 13.93
N LEU A 133 26.61 -17.63 12.92
CA LEU A 133 25.46 -18.54 13.04
C LEU A 133 25.90 -20.01 13.19
N GLY A 134 27.21 -20.29 13.21
CA GLY A 134 27.72 -21.68 13.20
C GLY A 134 27.42 -22.42 11.90
N LEU A 135 27.19 -21.66 10.81
CA LEU A 135 26.96 -22.18 9.48
C LEU A 135 28.25 -21.94 8.69
N ASP A 136 29.08 -22.99 8.60
CA ASP A 136 30.25 -23.05 7.72
C ASP A 136 29.88 -23.77 6.40
#